data_AF-A1JNU1-F1
#
_entry.id   AF-A1JNU1-F1
#
_cell.length_a   1.000
_cell.length_b   1.000
_cell.length_c   1.000
_cell.angle_alpha   90.00
_cell.angle_beta   90.00
_cell.angle_gamma   90.00
#
_symmetry.space_group_name_H-M   'P 1'
#
loop_
_entity.id
_entity.type
_entity.pdbx_description
1 polymer ?
#
loop_
_entity_poly.entity_id
_entity_poly.type
_entity_poly.pdbx_seq_one_letter_code
_entity_poly.pdbx_strand_id
1 'polypeptide(L)'
;MKKLTLKEMTESEQRDVKTQLDKARINLGRALTNSEQNKVKDEAIEKIMNAREQIAKLTRVERKTKKTAPSTTTFSWSASISTRPPR
;
A
#
# COMPACT_ATOMS: atom_id res chain seq x y z
N MET A 1 -4.09 10.97 13.17
CA MET A 1 -4.21 10.02 12.04
C MET A 1 -5.28 9.01 12.38
N LYS A 2 -6.13 8.62 11.43
CA LYS A 2 -7.19 7.62 11.67
C LYS A 2 -6.53 6.26 11.89
N LYS A 3 -6.71 5.65 13.07
CA LYS A 3 -6.22 4.29 13.33
C LYS A 3 -7.00 3.31 12.46
N LEU A 4 -6.31 2.38 11.79
CA LEU A 4 -6.96 1.33 11.01
C LEU A 4 -7.86 0.52 11.94
N THR A 5 -9.16 0.53 11.66
CA THR A 5 -10.12 -0.22 12.46
C THR A 5 -10.19 -1.67 11.98
N LEU A 6 -10.61 -2.61 12.84
CA LEU A 6 -10.77 -4.03 12.50
C LEU A 6 -11.57 -4.26 11.21
N LYS A 7 -12.56 -3.40 10.93
CA LYS A 7 -13.42 -3.47 9.74
C LYS A 7 -12.69 -3.08 8.44
N GLU A 8 -11.62 -2.30 8.54
CA GLU A 8 -10.80 -1.85 7.40
C GLU A 8 -9.58 -2.78 7.16
N MET A 9 -9.34 -3.74 8.06
CA MET A 9 -8.31 -4.76 7.92
C MET A 9 -8.78 -5.92 7.03
N THR A 10 -7.88 -6.42 6.18
CA THR A 10 -8.14 -7.65 5.42
C THR A 10 -8.00 -8.88 6.34
N GLU A 11 -8.58 -10.01 5.96
CA GLU A 11 -8.46 -11.25 6.75
C GLU A 11 -7.02 -11.71 6.96
N SER A 12 -6.15 -11.46 5.98
CA SER A 12 -4.72 -11.74 6.09
C SER A 12 -4.06 -10.87 7.16
N GLU A 13 -4.34 -9.57 7.15
CA GLU A 13 -3.81 -8.62 8.14
C GLU A 13 -4.32 -8.96 9.55
N GLN A 14 -5.59 -9.37 9.69
CA GLN A 14 -6.14 -9.81 10.98
C GLN A 14 -5.44 -11.07 11.50
N ARG A 15 -5.14 -12.02 10.62
CA ARG A 15 -4.34 -13.20 10.98
C ARG A 15 -2.93 -12.81 11.42
N ASP A 16 -2.28 -11.89 10.72
CA ASP A 16 -0.94 -11.42 11.07
C ASP A 16 -0.92 -10.76 12.46
N VAL A 17 -1.89 -9.91 12.78
CA VAL A 17 -2.04 -9.32 14.13
C VAL A 17 -2.23 -10.41 15.19
N LYS A 18 -3.07 -11.42 14.91
CA LYS A 18 -3.27 -12.54 15.83
C LYS A 18 -1.98 -13.34 16.04
N THR A 19 -1.25 -13.65 14.98
CA THR A 19 0.04 -14.36 15.05
C THR A 19 1.08 -13.55 15.85
N GLN A 20 1.11 -12.23 15.72
CA GLN A 20 2.00 -11.39 16.53
C GLN A 20 1.64 -11.40 18.01
N LEU A 21 0.34 -11.40 18.34
CA LEU A 21 -0.11 -11.53 19.73
C LEU A 21 0.26 -12.89 20.32
N ASP A 22 0.09 -13.98 19.55
CA ASP A 22 0.42 -15.32 20.03
C ASP A 22 1.94 -15.51 20.20
N LYS A 23 2.76 -14.94 19.30
CA LYS A 23 4.22 -14.87 19.49
C LYS A 23 4.61 -14.10 20.75
N ALA A 24 3.97 -12.96 21.00
CA ALA A 24 4.22 -12.18 22.21
C ALA A 24 3.86 -12.97 23.49
N ARG A 25 2.75 -13.73 23.46
CA ARG A 25 2.36 -14.62 24.57
C ARG A 25 3.41 -15.70 24.83
N ILE A 26 3.87 -16.37 23.77
CA ILE A 26 4.88 -17.43 23.88
C ILE A 26 6.19 -16.85 24.43
N ASN A 27 6.65 -15.72 23.92
CA ASN A 27 7.90 -15.09 24.36
C ASN A 27 7.89 -14.69 25.83
N LEU A 28 6.72 -14.24 26.33
CA LEU A 28 6.58 -13.82 27.72
C LEU A 28 6.38 -14.99 28.68
N GLY A 29 5.95 -16.16 28.17
CA GLY A 29 5.66 -17.35 28.97
C GLY A 29 4.45 -17.22 29.92
N ARG A 30 3.71 -16.09 29.83
CA ARG A 30 2.51 -15.81 30.61
C ARG A 30 1.48 -15.07 29.76
N ALA A 31 0.23 -14.99 30.24
CA ALA A 31 -0.78 -14.17 29.59
C ALA A 31 -0.37 -12.69 29.57
N LEU A 32 -0.53 -12.03 28.42
CA LEU A 32 -0.33 -10.58 28.30
C LEU A 32 -1.44 -9.83 29.04
N THR A 33 -1.04 -8.79 29.75
CA THR A 33 -1.96 -7.78 30.31
C THR A 33 -2.65 -6.99 29.20
N ASN A 34 -3.80 -6.37 29.50
CA ASN A 34 -4.53 -5.57 28.52
C ASN A 34 -3.67 -4.45 27.90
N SER A 35 -2.78 -3.86 28.70
CA SER A 35 -1.88 -2.80 28.22
C SER A 35 -0.86 -3.31 27.20
N GLU A 36 -0.23 -4.47 27.46
CA GLU A 36 0.73 -5.11 26.57
C GLU A 36 0.03 -5.56 25.28
N GLN A 37 -1.17 -6.14 25.38
CA GLN A 37 -1.95 -6.53 24.20
C GLN A 37 -2.28 -5.34 23.31
N ASN A 38 -2.68 -4.20 23.89
CA ASN A 38 -3.00 -3.00 23.13
C ASN A 38 -1.77 -2.41 22.45
N LYS A 39 -0.60 -2.41 23.11
CA LYS A 39 0.67 -1.98 22.50
C LYS A 39 1.04 -2.86 21.29
N VAL A 40 0.99 -4.18 21.45
CA VAL A 40 1.31 -5.10 20.34
C VAL A 40 0.35 -4.92 19.17
N LYS A 41 -0.95 -4.70 19.44
CA LYS A 41 -1.93 -4.40 18.38
C LYS A 41 -1.64 -3.09 17.68
N ASP A 42 -1.34 -2.02 18.42
CA ASP A 42 -1.02 -0.71 17.85
C ASP A 42 0.23 -0.80 16.96
N GLU A 43 1.30 -1.44 17.43
CA GLU A 43 2.52 -1.66 16.63
C GLU A 43 2.26 -2.49 15.36
N ALA A 44 1.41 -3.51 15.47
CA ALA A 44 1.03 -4.33 14.32
C ALA A 44 0.25 -3.52 13.28
N ILE A 45 -0.69 -2.69 13.73
CA ILE A 45 -1.48 -1.79 12.88
C ILE A 45 -0.56 -0.76 12.20
N GLU A 46 0.39 -0.17 12.92
CA GLU A 46 1.36 0.77 12.34
C GLU A 46 2.19 0.11 11.24
N LYS A 47 2.66 -1.12 11.44
CA LYS A 47 3.39 -1.88 10.41
C LYS A 47 2.53 -2.13 9.17
N ILE A 48 1.26 -2.49 9.36
CA ILE A 48 0.32 -2.71 8.24
C ILE A 48 0.06 -1.41 7.48
N MET A 49 -0.16 -0.30 8.17
CA MET A 49 -0.34 1.01 7.55
C MET A 49 0.90 1.41 6.73
N ASN A 50 2.08 1.26 7.31
CA ASN A 50 3.33 1.53 6.61
C ASN A 50 3.49 0.64 5.36
N ALA A 51 3.19 -0.65 5.46
CA ALA A 51 3.24 -1.57 4.32
C ALA A 51 2.26 -1.15 3.20
N ARG A 52 1.02 -0.77 3.56
CA ARG A 52 0.03 -0.25 2.61
C ARG A 52 0.51 1.02 1.91
N GLU A 53 1.12 1.95 2.64
CA GLU A 53 1.69 3.16 2.04
C GLU A 53 2.85 2.87 1.07
N GLN A 54 3.73 1.92 1.41
CA GLN A 54 4.82 1.52 0.52
C GLN A 54 4.28 0.87 -0.75
N ILE A 55 3.31 -0.03 -0.64
CA ILE A 55 2.64 -0.64 -1.80
C ILE A 55 1.96 0.44 -2.66
N ALA A 56 1.28 1.41 -2.06
CA ALA A 56 0.66 2.53 -2.78
C ALA A 56 1.70 3.41 -3.50
N LYS A 57 2.87 3.65 -2.89
CA LYS A 57 3.98 4.38 -3.51
C LYS A 57 4.56 3.60 -4.69
N LEU A 58 4.84 2.31 -4.51
CA LEU A 58 5.38 1.44 -5.57
C LEU A 58 4.43 1.34 -6.76
N THR A 59 3.14 1.09 -6.53
CA THR A 59 2.12 1.05 -7.58
C THR A 59 1.94 2.40 -8.28
N ARG A 60 2.15 3.53 -7.58
CA ARG A 60 2.18 4.86 -8.21
C ARG A 60 3.40 5.03 -9.12
N VAL A 61 4.58 4.58 -8.68
CA VAL A 61 5.80 4.62 -9.48
C VAL A 61 5.63 3.75 -10.73
N GLU A 62 5.15 2.52 -10.58
CA GLU A 62 4.90 1.60 -11.69
C GLU A 62 3.89 2.17 -12.70
N ARG A 63 2.81 2.81 -12.24
CA ARG A 63 1.88 3.50 -13.14
C ARG A 63 2.53 4.65 -13.89
N LYS A 64 3.44 5.39 -13.26
CA LYS A 64 4.17 6.47 -13.93
C LYS A 64 5.13 5.90 -14.99
N THR A 65 5.90 4.88 -14.66
CA THR A 65 6.85 4.27 -15.60
C THR A 65 6.14 3.66 -16.81
N LYS A 66 5.00 2.97 -16.61
CA LYS A 66 4.17 2.45 -17.71
C LYS A 66 3.64 3.56 -18.62
N LYS A 67 3.24 4.72 -18.06
CA LYS A 67 2.80 5.88 -18.86
C LYS A 67 3.92 6.51 -19.69
N THR A 68 5.15 6.47 -19.19
CA THR A 68 6.31 7.07 -19.84
C THR A 68 7.18 6.06 -20.56
N ALA A 69 6.65 4.87 -20.89
CA ALA A 69 7.41 3.88 -21.63
C ALA A 69 7.90 4.51 -22.95
N PRO A 70 9.21 4.47 -23.26
CA PRO A 70 9.73 5.09 -24.47
C PRO A 70 9.17 4.37 -25.68
N SER A 71 8.22 5.01 -26.37
CA SER A 71 7.74 4.58 -27.67
C SER A 71 8.82 4.89 -28.70
N THR A 72 9.14 3.94 -29.58
CA THR A 72 9.98 4.18 -30.76
C THR A 72 9.26 5.03 -31.82
N THR A 73 7.97 5.29 -31.63
CA THR A 73 7.18 6.17 -32.49
C THR A 73 7.35 7.62 -32.03
N THR A 74 8.04 8.42 -32.84
CA THR A 74 8.14 9.87 -32.59
C THR A 74 6.91 10.55 -33.18
N PHE A 75 6.13 11.26 -32.36
CA PHE A 75 4.98 12.03 -32.83
C PHE A 75 5.46 13.16 -33.75
N SER A 76 5.05 13.13 -35.03
CA SER A 76 5.38 14.15 -36.02
C SER A 76 4.25 15.18 -36.11
N TRP A 77 4.52 16.40 -35.63
CA TRP A 77 3.59 17.53 -35.72
C TRP A 77 3.23 17.88 -37.18
N SER A 78 4.18 17.79 -38.09
CA SER A 78 3.96 18.10 -39.52
C SER A 78 2.96 17.14 -40.17
N ALA A 79 2.89 15.89 -39.69
CA ALA A 79 1.92 14.90 -40.17
C ALA A 79 0.49 15.12 -39.61
N SER A 80 0.33 15.90 -38.53
CA SER A 80 -0.98 16.17 -37.92
C SER A 80 -1.64 17.46 -38.43
N ILE A 81 -0.96 18.24 -39.28
CA ILE A 81 -1.51 19.45 -39.87
C ILE A 81 -2.38 19.06 -41.07
N SER A 82 -3.68 19.35 -40.99
CA SER A 82 -4.63 19.13 -42.09
C SER A 82 -4.28 20.03 -43.27
N THR A 83 -4.00 19.44 -44.43
CA THR A 83 -3.72 20.17 -45.69
C THR A 83 -4.97 20.66 -46.40
N ARG A 84 -6.15 20.62 -45.76
CA ARG A 84 -7.38 21.11 -46.39
C ARG A 84 -7.36 22.64 -46.49
N PRO A 85 -7.58 23.21 -47.68
CA PRO A 85 -7.76 24.64 -47.82
C PRO A 85 -9.04 25.09 -47.09
N PRO A 86 -9.05 26.30 -46.49
CA PRO A 86 -10.27 26.89 -45.94
C PRO A 86 -11.29 27.07 -47.07
N ARG A 87 -12.56 26.79 -46.76
CA ARG A 87 -13.68 26.78 -47.71
C ARG A 87 -14.20 28.19 -47.98
#